data_AF-Q0KJ31-F1
#
_entry.id   AF-Q0KJ31-F1
#
_cell.length_a   1.000
_cell.length_b   1.000
_cell.length_c   1.000
_cell.angle_alpha   90.00
_cell.angle_beta   90.00
_cell.angle_gamma   90.00
#
_symmetry.space_group_name_H-M   'P 1'
#
loop_
_entity.id
_entity.type
_entity.pdbx_description
1 polymer ?
#
loop_
_entity_poly.entity_id
_entity_poly.type
_entity_poly.pdbx_seq_one_letter_code
_entity_poly.pdbx_strand_id
1 'polypeptide(L)'
;MPVIAPWSAARPAQLSTQRGDTDDAMAAGTTVDHLTETYRAHYRSLLGLAALLLDDTASCEDVVQEAFIRVHSARGRVRDPEKTLAYLRQTVVNLSRSALRRRILGLKLLSKPMPDMASAEEGAYDLLERDELIKAMRGLQ
;
A
#
# COMPACT_ATOMS: atom_id res chain seq x y z
N MET A 1 -25.42 -22.76 22.78
CA MET A 1 -24.14 -22.05 22.54
C MET A 1 -24.44 -20.79 21.71
N PRO A 2 -23.80 -19.65 22.00
CA PRO A 2 -24.38 -18.33 21.76
C PRO A 2 -24.24 -17.83 20.32
N VAL A 3 -25.26 -17.05 19.95
CA VAL A 3 -25.47 -16.31 18.71
C VAL A 3 -24.71 -14.97 18.80
N ILE A 4 -23.90 -14.64 17.81
CA ILE A 4 -23.24 -13.34 17.70
C ILE A 4 -24.08 -12.47 16.77
N ALA A 5 -24.72 -11.46 17.36
CA ALA A 5 -25.54 -10.46 16.70
C ALA A 5 -24.70 -9.49 15.85
N PRO A 6 -25.27 -8.90 14.78
CA PRO A 6 -24.64 -7.83 14.04
C PRO A 6 -24.69 -6.52 14.84
N TRP A 7 -23.52 -5.91 15.00
CA TRP A 7 -23.30 -4.61 15.59
C TRP A 7 -24.22 -3.52 15.00
N SER A 8 -25.02 -2.91 15.89
CA SER A 8 -25.86 -1.76 15.62
C SER A 8 -25.01 -0.48 15.65
N ALA A 9 -24.91 0.22 14.52
CA ALA A 9 -24.28 1.54 14.45
C ALA A 9 -25.30 2.60 14.87
N ALA A 10 -25.24 3.01 16.14
CA ALA A 10 -25.95 4.19 16.62
C ALA A 10 -25.44 5.44 15.90
N ARG A 11 -26.34 6.16 15.22
CA ARG A 11 -26.08 7.43 14.55
C ARG A 11 -26.35 8.56 15.55
N PRO A 12 -25.37 9.36 16.00
CA PRO A 12 -25.68 10.54 16.79
C PRO A 12 -26.28 11.63 15.89
N ALA A 13 -27.33 12.28 16.41
CA ALA A 13 -28.09 13.33 15.78
C ALA A 13 -27.22 14.55 15.42
N GLN A 14 -27.42 15.09 14.22
CA GLN A 14 -26.82 16.36 13.80
C GLN A 14 -27.51 17.51 14.53
N LEU A 15 -26.81 18.14 15.47
CA LEU A 15 -27.15 19.48 15.96
C LEU A 15 -26.85 20.49 14.85
N SER A 16 -27.91 21.06 14.29
CA SER A 16 -27.85 22.28 13.52
C SER A 16 -27.43 23.42 14.44
N THR A 17 -26.26 24.01 14.19
CA THR A 17 -25.88 25.28 14.79
C THR A 17 -25.29 26.17 13.71
N GLN A 18 -26.20 26.88 13.06
CA GLN A 18 -25.89 28.01 12.20
C GLN A 18 -25.75 29.24 13.10
N ARG A 19 -24.50 29.65 13.40
CA ARG A 19 -24.17 30.98 13.92
C ARG A 19 -22.67 31.25 13.82
N GLY A 20 -22.27 32.19 12.97
CA GLY A 20 -20.90 32.74 12.98
C GLY A 20 -20.37 33.27 11.66
N ASP A 21 -21.15 34.06 10.93
CA ASP A 21 -20.83 34.73 9.65
C ASP A 21 -19.85 35.91 9.80
N THR A 22 -18.79 35.80 10.62
CA THR A 22 -17.84 36.93 10.85
C THR A 22 -16.36 36.56 11.04
N ASP A 23 -15.95 35.31 10.91
CA ASP A 23 -14.51 34.90 10.98
C ASP A 23 -14.00 34.21 9.70
N ASP A 24 -14.78 34.23 8.61
CA ASP A 24 -14.49 33.51 7.35
C ASP A 24 -13.41 34.18 6.47
N ALA A 25 -12.62 35.07 7.06
CA ALA A 25 -11.47 35.71 6.44
C ALA A 25 -10.17 35.06 6.94
N MET A 26 -9.58 34.20 6.09
CA MET A 26 -8.15 33.82 6.08
C MET A 26 -7.65 32.62 6.91
N ALA A 27 -8.38 31.50 6.96
CA ALA A 27 -7.73 30.20 7.12
C ALA A 27 -7.46 29.58 5.73
N ALA A 28 -6.62 30.26 4.94
CA ALA A 28 -6.19 29.71 3.66
C ALA A 28 -5.41 28.43 3.93
N GLY A 29 -6.04 27.27 3.71
CA GLY A 29 -5.37 25.99 3.76
C GLY A 29 -4.14 25.96 2.85
N THR A 30 -3.33 24.91 2.91
CA THR A 30 -2.08 24.77 2.15
C THR A 30 -2.18 25.38 0.73
N THR A 31 -1.46 26.48 0.49
CA THR A 31 -1.46 27.13 -0.82
C THR A 31 -0.61 26.35 -1.82
N VAL A 32 -0.81 26.59 -3.11
CA VAL A 32 0.01 25.96 -4.17
C VAL A 32 1.47 26.41 -4.04
N ASP A 33 1.72 27.68 -3.73
CA ASP A 33 3.07 28.22 -3.54
C ASP A 33 3.75 27.57 -2.33
N HIS A 34 3.05 27.44 -1.21
CA HIS A 34 3.59 26.75 -0.03
C HIS A 34 3.92 25.28 -0.32
N LEU A 35 3.07 24.59 -1.08
CA LEU A 35 3.33 23.20 -1.47
C LEU A 35 4.53 23.09 -2.43
N THR A 36 4.72 24.07 -3.32
CA THR A 36 5.86 24.16 -4.23
C THR A 36 7.16 24.41 -3.47
N GLU A 37 7.14 25.31 -2.48
CA GLU A 37 8.28 25.57 -1.59
C GLU A 37 8.63 24.30 -0.79
N THR A 38 7.62 23.65 -0.24
CA THR A 38 7.77 22.37 0.49
C THR A 38 8.37 21.29 -0.40
N TYR A 39 7.96 21.21 -1.66
CA TYR A 39 8.55 20.29 -2.64
C TYR A 39 10.04 20.57 -2.83
N ARG A 40 10.41 21.81 -3.16
CA ARG A 40 11.81 22.20 -3.38
C ARG A 40 12.69 21.91 -2.16
N ALA A 41 12.19 22.19 -0.96
CA ALA A 41 12.93 22.02 0.28
C ALA A 41 13.04 20.55 0.74
N HIS A 42 12.00 19.74 0.54
CA HIS A 42 11.89 18.43 1.22
C HIS A 42 11.80 17.21 0.30
N TYR A 43 11.78 17.38 -1.03
CA TYR A 43 11.69 16.26 -1.97
C TYR A 43 12.70 15.14 -1.68
N ARG A 44 13.99 15.49 -1.53
CA ARG A 44 15.05 14.50 -1.25
C ARG A 44 14.84 13.76 0.07
N SER A 45 14.35 14.45 1.10
CA SER A 45 14.08 13.84 2.40
C SER A 45 12.88 12.88 2.33
N LEU A 46 11.84 13.24 1.59
CA LEU A 46 10.68 12.39 1.35
C LEU A 46 11.04 11.16 0.50
N LEU A 47 11.88 11.33 -0.51
CA LEU A 47 12.42 10.25 -1.32
C LEU A 47 13.25 9.28 -0.47
N GLY A 48 14.11 9.81 0.40
CA GLY A 48 14.87 9.01 1.36
C GLY A 48 13.97 8.24 2.33
N LEU A 49 12.88 8.86 2.81
CA LEU A 49 11.89 8.18 3.64
C LEU A 49 11.20 7.03 2.89
N ALA A 50 10.85 7.21 1.62
CA ALA A 50 10.26 6.16 0.78
C ALA A 50 11.26 5.02 0.53
N ALA A 51 12.53 5.34 0.31
CA ALA A 51 13.61 4.38 0.09
C ALA A 51 13.92 3.50 1.31
N LEU A 52 13.50 3.89 2.52
CA LEU A 52 13.55 3.00 3.70
C LEU A 52 12.52 1.86 3.63
N LEU A 53 11.52 1.98 2.75
CA LEU A 53 10.39 1.06 2.66
C LEU A 53 10.26 0.38 1.29
N LEU A 54 10.91 0.88 0.24
CA LEU A 54 10.76 0.40 -1.12
C LEU A 54 12.13 0.05 -1.72
N ASP A 55 12.15 -0.98 -2.56
CA ASP A 55 13.38 -1.57 -3.07
C ASP A 55 13.92 -0.91 -4.35
N ASP A 56 13.15 0.01 -4.95
CA ASP A 56 13.51 0.65 -6.23
C ASP A 56 13.18 2.14 -6.26
N THR A 57 14.01 2.89 -6.98
CA THR A 57 13.93 4.35 -7.06
C THR A 57 12.65 4.83 -7.74
N ALA A 58 12.18 4.15 -8.79
CA ALA A 58 10.99 4.56 -9.54
C ALA A 58 9.74 4.52 -8.64
N SER A 59 9.55 3.42 -7.90
CA SER A 59 8.48 3.30 -6.91
C SER A 59 8.54 4.38 -5.82
N CYS A 60 9.75 4.77 -5.40
CA CYS A 60 9.92 5.86 -4.43
C CYS A 60 9.43 7.20 -5.00
N GLU A 61 9.83 7.52 -6.22
CA GLU A 61 9.42 8.76 -6.91
C GLU A 61 7.90 8.80 -7.11
N ASP A 62 7.31 7.70 -7.61
CA ASP A 62 5.86 7.58 -7.80
C ASP A 62 5.09 7.82 -6.49
N VAL A 63 5.56 7.23 -5.39
CA VAL A 63 4.92 7.40 -4.08
C VAL A 63 5.01 8.84 -3.59
N VAL A 64 6.17 9.49 -3.74
CA VAL A 64 6.34 10.89 -3.32
C VAL A 64 5.45 11.81 -4.17
N GLN A 65 5.43 11.61 -5.50
CA GLN A 65 4.59 12.38 -6.40
C GLN A 65 3.10 12.20 -6.07
N GLU A 66 2.63 10.97 -5.90
CA GLU A 66 1.25 10.66 -5.50
C GLU A 66 0.90 11.31 -4.15
N ALA A 67 1.84 11.37 -3.20
CA ALA A 67 1.62 12.07 -1.93
C ALA A 67 1.38 13.58 -2.13
N PHE A 68 2.19 14.24 -2.98
CA PHE A 68 1.99 15.64 -3.32
C PHE A 68 0.66 15.88 -4.05
N ILE A 69 0.27 15.00 -4.97
CA ILE A 69 -1.02 15.07 -5.70
C ILE A 69 -2.20 14.96 -4.72
N ARG A 70 -2.14 14.03 -3.76
CA ARG A 70 -3.19 13.87 -2.73
C ARG A 70 -3.30 15.08 -1.82
N VAL A 71 -2.17 15.59 -1.33
CA VAL A 71 -2.15 16.78 -0.47
C VAL A 71 -2.63 18.02 -1.24
N HIS A 72 -2.20 18.19 -2.49
CA HIS A 72 -2.70 19.24 -3.37
C HIS A 72 -4.21 19.17 -3.58
N SER A 73 -4.75 17.97 -3.81
CA SER A 73 -6.20 17.76 -3.99
C SER A 73 -7.01 17.98 -2.72
N ALA A 74 -6.41 17.71 -1.55
CA ALA A 74 -7.04 17.90 -0.25
C ALA A 74 -6.76 19.27 0.39
N ARG A 75 -6.04 20.17 -0.28
CA ARG A 75 -5.48 21.41 0.28
C ARG A 75 -6.51 22.32 0.96
N GLY A 76 -7.73 22.41 0.42
CA GLY A 76 -8.82 23.20 1.02
C GLY A 76 -9.33 22.65 2.36
N ARG A 77 -8.99 21.40 2.71
CA ARG A 77 -9.31 20.78 4.01
C ARG A 77 -8.13 20.84 4.99
N VAL A 78 -6.91 21.07 4.51
CA VAL A 78 -5.71 21.20 5.34
C VAL A 78 -5.64 22.65 5.82
N ARG A 79 -6.34 22.95 6.92
CA ARG A 79 -6.48 24.32 7.46
C ARG A 79 -5.19 24.91 8.03
N ASP A 80 -4.14 24.11 8.19
CA ASP A 80 -2.89 24.50 8.82
C ASP A 80 -1.69 24.19 7.88
N PRO A 81 -1.13 25.23 7.23
CA PRO A 81 0.02 25.08 6.34
C PRO A 81 1.25 24.47 7.03
N GLU A 82 1.48 24.75 8.31
CA GLU A 82 2.67 24.23 9.02
C GLU A 82 2.63 22.71 9.16
N LYS A 83 1.43 22.11 9.13
CA LYS A 83 1.25 20.65 9.17
C LYS A 83 1.43 19.98 7.80
N THR A 84 1.55 20.73 6.71
CA THR A 84 1.67 20.18 5.34
C THR A 84 2.76 19.12 5.24
N LEU A 85 3.95 19.42 5.76
CA LEU A 85 5.08 18.49 5.71
C LEU A 85 4.84 17.21 6.53
N ALA A 86 4.19 17.33 7.69
CA ALA A 86 3.83 16.16 8.50
C ALA A 86 2.82 15.27 7.75
N TYR A 87 1.81 15.88 7.12
CA TYR A 87 0.85 15.15 6.27
C TYR A 87 1.52 14.48 5.08
N LEU A 88 2.47 15.14 4.41
CA LEU A 88 3.25 14.54 3.33
C LEU A 88 4.03 13.32 3.80
N ARG A 89 4.80 13.43 4.90
CA ARG A 89 5.54 12.30 5.47
C ARG A 89 4.63 11.12 5.80
N GLN A 90 3.50 11.38 6.46
CA GLN A 90 2.51 10.35 6.78
C GLN A 90 1.95 9.70 5.50
N THR A 91 1.64 10.51 4.49
CA THR A 91 1.08 10.03 3.22
C THR A 91 2.08 9.15 2.47
N VAL A 92 3.36 9.56 2.42
CA VAL A 92 4.44 8.76 1.81
C VAL A 92 4.60 7.41 2.51
N VAL A 93 4.62 7.37 3.85
CA VAL A 93 4.68 6.11 4.60
C VAL A 93 3.48 5.22 4.29
N ASN A 94 2.27 5.77 4.31
CA ASN A 94 1.05 5.02 4.05
C ASN A 94 1.02 4.44 2.63
N LEU A 95 1.40 5.24 1.64
CA LEU A 95 1.49 4.84 0.24
C LEU A 95 2.54 3.75 0.03
N SER A 96 3.74 3.91 0.60
CA SER A 96 4.82 2.91 0.53
C SER A 96 4.37 1.56 1.10
N ARG A 97 3.76 1.55 2.29
CA ARG A 97 3.21 0.33 2.91
C ARG A 97 2.08 -0.28 2.10
N SER A 98 1.28 0.55 1.43
CA SER A 98 0.21 0.08 0.54
C SER A 98 0.76 -0.56 -0.73
N ALA A 99 1.80 0.02 -1.33
CA ALA A 99 2.51 -0.51 -2.49
C ALA A 99 3.14 -1.87 -2.17
N LEU A 100 3.88 -1.98 -1.06
CA LEU A 100 4.45 -3.26 -0.60
C LEU A 100 3.37 -4.33 -0.40
N ARG A 101 2.28 -4.00 0.30
CA ARG A 101 1.18 -4.95 0.51
C ARG A 101 0.58 -5.43 -0.81
N ARG A 102 0.34 -4.52 -1.76
CA ARG A 102 -0.17 -4.90 -3.09
C ARG A 102 0.81 -5.82 -3.83
N ARG A 103 2.12 -5.55 -3.79
CA ARG A 103 3.15 -6.41 -4.39
C ARG A 103 3.14 -7.81 -3.77
N ILE A 104 3.15 -7.89 -2.44
CA ILE A 104 3.10 -9.17 -1.71
C ILE A 104 1.81 -9.94 -2.04
N LEU A 105 0.66 -9.27 -2.04
CA LEU A 105 -0.61 -9.89 -2.39
C LEU A 105 -0.64 -10.33 -3.86
N GLY A 106 -0.12 -9.54 -4.78
CA GLY A 106 0.02 -9.91 -6.19
C GLY A 106 0.84 -11.19 -6.35
N LEU A 107 2.00 -11.26 -5.70
CA LEU A 107 2.82 -12.47 -5.69
C LEU A 107 2.05 -13.66 -5.12
N LYS A 108 1.40 -13.52 -3.95
CA LYS A 108 0.63 -14.61 -3.33
C LYS A 108 -0.55 -15.10 -4.19
N LEU A 109 -1.24 -14.19 -4.87
CA LEU A 109 -2.38 -14.53 -5.74
C LEU A 109 -1.92 -15.18 -7.04
N LEU A 110 -0.78 -14.76 -7.60
CA LEU A 110 -0.16 -15.41 -8.77
C LEU A 110 0.45 -16.78 -8.39
N SER A 111 0.93 -16.94 -7.16
CA SER A 111 1.54 -18.19 -6.67
C SER A 111 0.55 -19.30 -6.34
N LYS A 112 -0.74 -19.21 -6.71
CA LYS A 112 -1.62 -20.39 -6.58
C LYS A 112 -1.12 -21.45 -7.57
N PRO A 113 -0.57 -22.59 -7.12
CA PRO A 113 -0.22 -23.66 -8.03
C PRO A 113 -1.51 -24.10 -8.72
N MET A 114 -1.45 -24.32 -10.04
CA MET A 114 -2.55 -24.98 -10.72
C MET A 114 -2.83 -26.30 -10.00
N PRO A 115 -4.10 -26.68 -9.81
CA PRO A 115 -4.49 -27.86 -9.03
C PRO A 115 -3.96 -29.21 -9.59
N ASP A 116 -3.27 -29.18 -10.73
CA ASP A 116 -2.76 -30.35 -11.46
C ASP A 116 -1.26 -30.23 -11.78
N MET A 117 -0.52 -29.35 -11.09
CA MET A 117 0.94 -29.43 -11.13
C MET A 117 1.38 -30.64 -10.31
N ALA A 118 1.97 -31.64 -10.98
CA ALA A 118 2.57 -32.81 -10.36
C ALA A 118 3.38 -32.37 -9.14
N SER A 119 3.02 -32.94 -8.00
CA SER A 119 3.64 -32.56 -6.74
C SER A 119 5.13 -32.93 -6.73
N ALA A 120 5.93 -32.29 -5.89
CA ALA A 120 7.38 -32.55 -5.85
C ALA A 120 7.69 -34.03 -5.52
N GLU A 121 6.79 -34.68 -4.77
CA GLU A 121 6.80 -36.11 -4.51
C GLU A 121 6.44 -36.98 -5.72
N GLU A 122 5.52 -36.55 -6.59
CA GLU A 122 5.11 -37.28 -7.80
C GLU A 122 6.31 -37.44 -8.75
N GLY A 123 7.04 -36.34 -9.00
CA GLY A 123 8.26 -36.37 -9.80
C GLY A 123 9.40 -37.18 -9.16
N ALA A 124 9.39 -37.38 -7.84
CA ALA A 124 10.35 -38.24 -7.17
C ALA A 124 9.99 -39.74 -7.33
N TYR A 125 8.71 -40.09 -7.31
CA TYR A 125 8.25 -41.46 -7.58
C TYR A 125 8.55 -41.87 -9.02
N ASP A 126 8.31 -41.00 -10.01
CA ASP A 126 8.62 -41.29 -11.42
C ASP A 126 10.10 -41.62 -11.65
N LEU A 127 11.01 -40.94 -10.95
CA LEU A 127 12.44 -41.19 -11.04
C LEU A 127 12.83 -42.53 -10.41
N LEU A 128 12.24 -42.86 -9.25
CA LEU A 128 12.47 -44.14 -8.58
C LEU A 128 11.91 -45.32 -9.41
N GLU A 129 10.72 -45.17 -9.98
CA GLU A 129 10.13 -46.18 -10.86
C GLU A 129 10.97 -46.41 -12.12
N ARG A 130 11.48 -45.33 -12.73
CA ARG A 130 12.36 -45.42 -13.89
C ARG A 130 13.68 -46.12 -13.58
N ASP A 131 14.29 -45.84 -12.44
CA ASP A 131 15.53 -46.50 -12.02
C ASP A 131 15.33 -47.99 -11.75
N GLU A 132 14.21 -48.37 -11.11
CA GLU A 132 13.86 -49.78 -10.90
C GLU A 132 13.56 -50.50 -12.21
N LEU A 133 12.85 -49.86 -13.15
CA LEU A 133 12.59 -50.41 -14.48
C LEU A 133 13.90 -50.67 -15.26
N ILE A 134 14.82 -49.70 -15.26
CA ILE A 134 16.12 -49.82 -15.94
C ILE A 134 16.95 -50.97 -15.33
N LYS A 135 16.93 -51.10 -14.01
CA LYS A 135 17.62 -52.17 -13.31
C LYS A 135 17.05 -53.55 -13.64
N ALA A 136 15.72 -53.69 -13.70
CA ALA A 136 15.06 -54.92 -14.09
C ALA A 136 15.37 -55.31 -15.55
N MET A 137 15.36 -54.33 -16.48
CA MET A 137 15.69 -54.59 -17.88
C MET A 137 17.13 -55.06 -18.09
N ARG A 138 18.09 -54.54 -17.31
CA ARG A 138 19.50 -54.97 -17.36
C ARG A 138 19.72 -56.40 -16.87
N GLY A 139 18.83 -56.93 -16.02
CA GLY A 139 18.89 -58.31 -15.54
C GLY A 139 18.34 -59.35 -16.52
N LEU A 140 17.78 -58.91 -17.66
CA LEU A 140 17.23 -59.77 -18.71
C LEU A 140 18.16 -59.95 -19.92
N GLN A 141 19.36 -59.37 -19.89
CA GLN A 141 20.42 -59.53 -20.91
C GLN A 141 21.44 -60.56 -20.46
#